data_AF-A0AAV2WQ77-F1
#
_entry.id   AF-A0AAV2WQ77-F1
#
_cell.length_a   1.000
_cell.length_b   1.000
_cell.length_c   1.000
_cell.angle_alpha   90.00
_cell.angle_beta   90.00
_cell.angle_gamma   90.00
#
_symmetry.space_group_name_H-M   'P 1'
#
loop_
_entity.id
_entity.type
_entity.pdbx_description
1 polymer ?
#
loop_
_entity_poly.entity_id
_entity_poly.type
_entity_poly.pdbx_seq_one_letter_code
_entity_poly.pdbx_strand_id
1 'polypeptide(L)'
;MAGADGPAAIGHAEQAVQDADTLGSVRHRAKSQVVLAAALCCTGDLNEARRVADAAFTLTAEFGLVPLHWAVGCLLADIGSAGGSAAAITAARDLAAETIRNRGGVWSRH
;
A
#
# COMPACT_ATOMS: atom_id res chain seq x y z
N MET A 1 -1.72 11.08 -23.23
CA MET A 1 -2.70 9.96 -23.27
C MET A 1 -1.90 8.68 -23.48
N ALA A 2 -1.45 8.03 -22.41
CA ALA A 2 -0.67 6.79 -22.49
C ALA A 2 -1.66 5.60 -22.46
N GLY A 3 -1.54 4.70 -23.44
CA GLY A 3 -2.38 3.52 -23.58
C GLY A 3 -2.25 2.58 -22.39
N ALA A 4 -3.39 2.07 -21.94
CA ALA A 4 -3.48 1.09 -20.87
C ALA A 4 -3.11 -0.30 -21.39
N ASP A 5 -1.83 -0.69 -21.27
CA ASP A 5 -1.42 -2.10 -21.33
C ASP A 5 -1.65 -2.77 -19.97
N GLY A 6 -2.93 -2.84 -19.57
CA GLY A 6 -3.37 -3.50 -18.34
C GLY A 6 -2.87 -4.94 -18.16
N PRO A 7 -2.77 -5.78 -19.21
CA PRO A 7 -2.29 -7.17 -19.08
C PRO A 7 -0.78 -7.28 -18.78
N ALA A 8 0.05 -6.39 -19.32
CA ALA A 8 1.49 -6.39 -19.07
C ALA A 8 1.83 -5.92 -17.65
N ALA A 9 1.01 -5.02 -17.09
CA ALA A 9 1.13 -4.56 -15.71
C ALA A 9 0.90 -5.69 -14.69
N ILE A 10 0.02 -6.65 -14.99
CA ILE A 10 -0.27 -7.80 -14.11
C ILE A 10 0.94 -8.74 -14.03
N GLY A 11 1.53 -9.11 -15.18
CA GLY A 11 2.72 -9.96 -15.21
C GLY A 11 3.93 -9.33 -14.49
N HIS A 12 4.08 -8.01 -14.56
CA HIS A 12 5.13 -7.30 -13.82
C HIS A 12 4.83 -7.21 -12.32
N ALA A 13 3.56 -7.11 -11.91
CA ALA A 13 3.18 -6.98 -10.50
C ALA A 13 3.17 -8.34 -9.76
N GLU A 14 2.80 -9.42 -10.44
CA GLU A 14 2.93 -10.80 -9.93
C GLU A 14 4.41 -11.21 -9.81
N GLN A 15 5.24 -10.90 -10.81
CA GLN A 15 6.68 -11.14 -10.77
C GLN A 15 7.36 -10.31 -9.66
N ALA A 16 6.94 -9.07 -9.44
CA ALA A 16 7.45 -8.23 -8.35
C ALA A 16 7.12 -8.77 -6.94
N VAL A 17 6.05 -9.57 -6.78
CA VAL A 17 5.72 -10.25 -5.52
C VAL A 17 6.46 -11.57 -5.38
N GLN A 18 6.63 -12.33 -6.46
CA GLN A 18 7.44 -13.57 -6.47
C GLN A 18 8.93 -13.26 -6.19
N ASP A 19 9.46 -12.17 -6.76
CA ASP A 19 10.86 -11.75 -6.57
C ASP A 19 11.11 -11.12 -5.19
N ALA A 20 10.07 -10.52 -4.57
CA ALA A 20 10.20 -9.91 -3.24
C ALA A 20 10.40 -10.92 -2.10
N ASP A 21 10.04 -12.20 -2.31
CA ASP A 21 10.06 -13.23 -1.27
C ASP A 21 11.44 -13.91 -1.12
N THR A 22 12.41 -13.62 -2.01
CA THR A 22 13.71 -14.30 -2.00
C THR A 22 14.87 -13.47 -1.44
N LEU A 23 14.84 -12.13 -1.46
CA LEU A 23 16.00 -11.29 -1.06
C LEU A 23 15.66 -9.91 -0.42
N GLY A 24 14.38 -9.55 -0.22
CA GLY A 24 13.97 -8.18 0.13
C GLY A 24 13.74 -7.89 1.61
N SER A 25 14.23 -6.74 2.11
CA SER A 25 13.85 -6.24 3.44
C SER A 25 12.33 -6.07 3.59
N VAL A 26 11.81 -6.13 4.82
CA VAL A 26 10.38 -5.94 5.13
C VAL A 26 9.79 -4.68 4.48
N ARG A 27 10.57 -3.59 4.43
CA ARG A 27 10.18 -2.35 3.75
C ARG A 27 9.96 -2.54 2.25
N HIS A 28 10.81 -3.33 1.59
CA HIS A 28 10.68 -3.60 0.16
C HIS A 28 9.42 -4.44 -0.11
N ARG A 29 9.19 -5.50 0.68
CA ARG A 29 7.97 -6.31 0.62
C ARG A 29 6.71 -5.47 0.78
N ALA A 30 6.64 -4.65 1.84
CA ALA A 30 5.50 -3.79 2.10
C ALA A 30 5.25 -2.83 0.93
N LYS A 31 6.29 -2.18 0.41
CA LYS A 31 6.17 -1.28 -0.74
C LYS A 31 5.64 -2.00 -1.99
N SER A 32 6.18 -3.19 -2.30
CA SER A 32 5.73 -3.96 -3.46
C SER A 32 4.26 -4.38 -3.34
N GLN A 33 3.81 -4.78 -2.15
CA GLN A 33 2.41 -5.10 -1.91
C GLN A 33 1.49 -3.88 -2.09
N VAL A 34 1.88 -2.69 -1.61
CA VAL A 34 1.11 -1.46 -1.83
C VAL A 34 0.98 -1.14 -3.32
N VAL A 35 2.07 -1.28 -4.09
CA VAL A 35 2.05 -1.04 -5.54
C VAL A 35 1.19 -2.08 -6.27
N LEU A 36 1.29 -3.37 -5.91
CA LEU A 36 0.46 -4.42 -6.49
C LEU A 36 -1.03 -4.15 -6.23
N ALA A 37 -1.40 -3.80 -4.99
CA ALA A 37 -2.79 -3.50 -4.66
C ALA A 37 -3.35 -2.33 -5.48
N ALA A 38 -2.57 -1.27 -5.70
CA ALA A 38 -2.95 -0.15 -6.56
C ALA A 38 -3.12 -0.59 -8.03
N ALA A 39 -2.23 -1.44 -8.54
CA ALA A 39 -2.30 -1.95 -9.92
C ALA A 39 -3.55 -2.83 -10.14
N LEU A 40 -3.85 -3.72 -9.19
CA LEU A 40 -5.07 -4.54 -9.19
C LEU A 40 -6.33 -3.67 -9.14
N CYS A 41 -6.33 -2.62 -8.31
CA CYS A 41 -7.41 -1.64 -8.27
C CYS A 41 -7.62 -0.96 -9.63
N CYS A 42 -6.55 -0.49 -10.28
CA CYS A 42 -6.62 0.16 -11.59
C CYS A 42 -7.08 -0.77 -12.71
N THR A 43 -6.84 -2.08 -12.59
CA THR A 43 -7.26 -3.10 -13.56
C THR A 43 -8.65 -3.67 -13.27
N GLY A 44 -9.27 -3.26 -12.16
CA GLY A 44 -10.65 -3.62 -11.80
C GLY A 44 -10.77 -4.87 -10.94
N ASP A 45 -9.67 -5.54 -10.59
CA ASP A 45 -9.67 -6.68 -9.66
C ASP A 45 -9.71 -6.17 -8.20
N LEU A 46 -10.86 -5.62 -7.81
CA LEU A 46 -11.04 -5.01 -6.50
C LEU A 46 -10.97 -6.04 -5.35
N ASN A 47 -11.32 -7.29 -5.60
CA ASN A 47 -11.27 -8.32 -4.56
C ASN A 47 -9.82 -8.65 -4.21
N GLU A 48 -8.98 -8.87 -5.22
CA GLU A 48 -7.56 -9.14 -4.99
C GLU A 48 -6.83 -7.87 -4.51
N ALA A 49 -7.19 -6.70 -5.03
CA ALA A 49 -6.66 -5.41 -4.54
C ALA A 49 -6.89 -5.23 -3.04
N ARG A 50 -8.12 -5.50 -2.54
CA ARG A 50 -8.45 -5.44 -1.12
C ARG A 50 -7.63 -6.43 -0.30
N ARG A 51 -7.50 -7.68 -0.77
CA ARG A 51 -6.74 -8.72 -0.07
C ARG A 51 -5.27 -8.34 0.10
N VAL A 52 -4.64 -7.86 -0.98
CA VAL A 52 -3.24 -7.43 -0.96
C VAL A 52 -3.07 -6.16 -0.12
N ALA A 53 -4.00 -5.20 -0.22
CA ALA A 53 -3.98 -3.97 0.56
C ALA A 53 -4.14 -4.24 2.06
N ASP A 54 -5.03 -5.15 2.47
CA ASP A 54 -5.20 -5.54 3.87
C ASP A 54 -3.91 -6.17 4.44
N ALA A 55 -3.26 -7.05 3.69
CA ALA A 55 -1.97 -7.64 4.10
C ALA A 55 -0.87 -6.57 4.24
N ALA A 56 -0.79 -5.63 3.28
CA ALA A 56 0.15 -4.52 3.35
C ALA A 56 -0.18 -3.56 4.52
N PHE A 57 -1.45 -3.33 4.82
CA PHE A 57 -1.90 -2.49 5.93
C PHE A 57 -1.46 -3.08 7.27
N THR A 58 -1.63 -4.39 7.49
CA THR A 58 -1.12 -5.08 8.68
C THR A 58 0.40 -5.01 8.77
N LEU A 59 1.12 -5.34 7.69
CA LEU A 59 2.58 -5.35 7.68
C LEU A 59 3.18 -3.95 7.94
N THR A 60 2.59 -2.92 7.35
CA THR A 60 3.06 -1.54 7.55
C THR A 60 2.78 -1.02 8.96
N ALA A 61 1.70 -1.45 9.59
CA ALA A 61 1.42 -1.15 11.00
C ALA A 61 2.43 -1.83 11.92
N GLU A 62 2.65 -3.14 11.74
CA GLU A 62 3.55 -3.96 12.55
C GLU A 62 4.98 -3.39 12.59
N PHE A 63 5.48 -2.95 11.44
CA PHE A 63 6.85 -2.44 11.30
C PHE A 63 6.95 -0.91 11.40
N GLY A 64 5.88 -0.21 11.77
CA GLY A 64 5.88 1.25 11.94
C GLY A 64 6.24 2.01 10.65
N LEU A 65 5.90 1.46 9.48
CA LEU A 65 6.20 2.03 8.17
C LEU A 65 5.19 3.13 7.82
N VAL A 66 5.17 4.21 8.61
CA VAL A 66 4.12 5.25 8.60
C VAL A 66 3.76 5.77 7.20
N PRO A 67 4.70 6.13 6.30
CA PRO A 67 4.33 6.61 4.96
C PRO A 67 3.60 5.57 4.11
N LEU A 68 4.00 4.30 4.21
CA LEU A 68 3.37 3.21 3.48
C LEU A 68 2.02 2.84 4.12
N HIS A 69 1.92 2.90 5.44
CA HIS A 69 0.66 2.69 6.16
C HIS A 69 -0.39 3.74 5.78
N TRP A 70 0.03 5.01 5.66
CA TRP A 70 -0.83 6.08 5.15
C TRP A 70 -1.29 5.80 3.71
N ALA A 71 -0.36 5.45 2.82
CA ALA A 71 -0.67 5.22 1.41
C ALA A 71 -1.70 4.08 1.21
N VAL A 72 -1.51 2.94 1.88
CA VAL A 72 -2.45 1.82 1.78
C VAL A 72 -3.76 2.08 2.52
N GLY A 73 -3.74 2.86 3.61
CA GLY A 73 -4.95 3.35 4.26
C GLY A 73 -5.79 4.26 3.37
N CYS A 74 -5.17 5.12 2.54
CA CYS A 74 -5.88 5.90 1.52
C CYS A 74 -6.55 4.98 0.49
N LEU A 75 -5.81 4.00 -0.04
CA LEU A 75 -6.36 3.05 -1.01
C LEU A 75 -7.58 2.29 -0.43
N LEU A 76 -7.46 1.75 0.78
CA LEU A 76 -8.55 1.03 1.45
C LEU A 76 -9.74 1.93 1.81
N ALA A 77 -9.53 3.23 2.06
CA ALA A 77 -10.63 4.17 2.26
C ALA A 77 -11.47 4.34 0.99
N ASP A 78 -10.84 4.26 -0.20
CA ASP A 78 -11.51 4.42 -1.49
C ASP A 78 -12.18 3.11 -1.96
N ILE A 79 -11.52 1.96 -1.77
CA ILE A 79 -12.00 0.67 -2.30
C ILE A 79 -12.68 -0.23 -1.27
N GLY A 80 -12.64 0.15 0.01
CA GLY A 80 -13.05 -0.67 1.15
C GLY A 80 -11.98 -1.69 1.57
N SER A 81 -12.21 -2.37 2.69
CA SER A 81 -11.39 -3.49 3.18
C SER A 81 -12.19 -4.77 3.18
N ALA A 82 -11.51 -5.90 2.99
CA ALA A 82 -12.12 -7.22 3.08
C ALA A 82 -12.21 -7.72 4.54
N GLY A 83 -11.29 -7.30 5.42
CA GLY A 83 -11.21 -7.76 6.81
C GLY A 83 -11.38 -6.69 7.89
N GLY A 84 -11.32 -5.40 7.54
CA GLY A 84 -11.27 -4.30 8.49
C GLY A 84 -12.52 -3.41 8.52
N SER A 85 -12.73 -2.75 9.66
CA SER A 85 -13.75 -1.70 9.78
C SER A 85 -13.32 -0.44 9.02
N ALA A 86 -14.21 0.12 8.19
CA ALA A 86 -13.96 1.37 7.48
C ALA A 86 -13.58 2.52 8.44
N ALA A 87 -14.19 2.59 9.62
CA ALA A 87 -13.85 3.59 10.63
C ALA A 87 -12.42 3.42 11.18
N ALA A 88 -11.99 2.17 11.39
CA ALA A 88 -10.65 1.87 11.89
C ALA A 88 -9.57 2.24 10.84
N ILE A 89 -9.85 1.97 9.56
CA ILE A 89 -8.94 2.31 8.45
C ILE A 89 -8.79 3.82 8.32
N THR A 90 -9.90 4.56 8.35
CA THR A 90 -9.87 6.03 8.30
C THR A 90 -9.10 6.61 9.48
N ALA A 91 -9.34 6.11 10.70
CA ALA A 91 -8.62 6.58 11.89
C ALA A 91 -7.10 6.32 11.79
N ALA A 92 -6.70 5.14 11.33
CA ALA A 92 -5.29 4.80 11.15
C ALA A 92 -4.61 5.63 10.05
N ARG A 93 -5.30 5.87 8.93
CA ARG A 93 -4.86 6.76 7.86
C ARG A 93 -4.64 8.18 8.40
N ASP A 94 -5.61 8.72 9.12
CA ASP A 94 -5.53 10.11 9.62
C ASP A 94 -4.40 10.29 10.64
N LEU A 95 -4.20 9.30 11.53
CA LEU A 95 -3.08 9.25 12.46
C LEU A 95 -1.72 9.18 11.75
N ALA A 96 -1.62 8.36 10.69
CA ALA A 96 -0.40 8.28 9.90
C ALA A 96 -0.13 9.61 9.16
N ALA A 97 -1.18 10.27 8.65
CA ALA A 97 -1.08 11.58 8.02
C ALA A 97 -0.60 12.65 9.01
N GLU A 98 -1.11 12.64 10.24
CA GLU A 98 -0.66 13.52 11.31
C GLU A 98 0.82 13.30 11.65
N THR A 99 1.21 12.03 11.78
CA THR A 99 2.61 11.66 12.06
C THR A 99 3.55 12.13 10.95
N ILE A 100 3.14 12.00 9.68
CA ILE A 100 3.90 12.49 8.54
C ILE A 100 4.01 14.02 8.56
N ARG A 101 2.92 14.75 8.86
CA ARG A 101 2.96 16.23 8.99
C ARG A 101 3.92 16.66 10.09
N ASN A 102 3.87 16.00 11.25
CA ASN A 102 4.71 16.33 12.41
C ASN A 102 6.19 16.01 12.16
N ARG A 103 6.50 14.95 11.41
CA ARG A 103 7.89 14.54 11.10
C ARG A 103 8.46 15.19 9.84
N GLY A 104 7.63 15.54 8.88
CA GLY A 104 8.02 16.20 7.62
C GLY A 104 8.43 17.67 7.81
N GLY A 105 8.13 18.27 8.96
CA GLY A 105 8.55 19.62 9.34
C GLY A 105 10.01 19.75 9.78
N VAL A 106 10.76 18.65 9.94
CA VAL A 106 12.17 18.68 10.35
C VAL A 106 13.05 18.22 9.20
N TRP A 107 13.32 19.14 8.26
CA TRP A 107 14.44 19.00 7.34
C TRP A 107 15.70 19.44 8.07
N SER A 108 16.42 18.51 8.68
CA SER A 108 17.80 18.79 9.11
C SER A 108 18.64 19.00 7.85
N ARG A 109 18.91 20.27 7.51
CA ARG A 109 20.07 20.60 6.67
C ARG A 109 21.30 20.16 7.46
N HIS A 110 21.96 19.10 7.00
CA HIS A 110 23.39 18.93 7.23
C HIS A 110 24.13 19.48 6.02
#